data_AF-A0A2N3EKG4-F1
#
_entry.id   AF-A0A2N3EKG4-F1
#
_cell.length_a   1.000
_cell.length_b   1.000
_cell.length_c   1.000
_cell.angle_alpha   90.00
_cell.angle_beta   90.00
_cell.angle_gamma   90.00
#
_symmetry.space_group_name_H-M   'P 1'
#
loop_
_entity.id
_entity.type
_entity.pdbx_description
1 polymer ?
#
loop_
_entity_poly.entity_id
_entity_poly.type
_entity_poly.pdbx_seq_one_letter_code
_entity_poly.pdbx_strand_id
1 'polypeptide(L)'
;MNLFAALGGKYEIFDWRNASAILQAVHPQQAVDIADVLGRFTLKHSALAVGGGNKSQISKFIDTGLYARGWVEKAFDTKFVVDGVEYPSPTHSVDCVKGSVALEVEWNNKDPFFDRDLNNFRLLYDLRIIDVGVIVTRATSLEQVLYSIGRATTTYGKATTHTAKLFPKIQGGGAGGCPVLVFGIAGDAYVDDRNN
;
A
#
# COMPACT_ATOMS: atom_id res chain seq x y z
N MET A 1 -9.17 -21.16 3.77
CA MET A 1 -9.93 -20.25 2.89
C MET A 1 -9.13 -18.95 2.81
N ASN A 2 -8.82 -18.45 1.62
CA ASN A 2 -8.00 -17.23 1.47
C ASN A 2 -8.81 -16.03 2.01
N LEU A 3 -8.36 -15.46 3.12
CA LEU A 3 -9.04 -14.36 3.82
C LEU A 3 -9.32 -13.18 2.87
N PHE A 4 -8.38 -12.86 1.98
CA PHE A 4 -8.49 -11.72 1.09
C PHE A 4 -9.41 -11.95 -0.10
N ALA A 5 -9.83 -13.20 -0.36
CA ALA A 5 -10.85 -13.48 -1.38
C ALA A 5 -12.21 -12.84 -1.03
N ALA A 6 -12.47 -12.60 0.26
CA ALA A 6 -13.68 -11.92 0.73
C ALA A 6 -13.74 -10.42 0.31
N LEU A 7 -12.63 -9.83 -0.11
CA LEU A 7 -12.59 -8.46 -0.62
C LEU A 7 -13.28 -8.31 -2.00
N GLY A 8 -13.50 -9.42 -2.72
CA GLY A 8 -14.22 -9.46 -3.98
C GLY A 8 -13.61 -8.56 -5.06
N GLY A 9 -14.46 -8.04 -5.96
CA GLY A 9 -14.04 -7.19 -7.08
C GLY A 9 -13.56 -5.78 -6.68
N LYS A 10 -13.63 -5.42 -5.39
CA LYS A 10 -13.14 -4.13 -4.91
C LYS A 10 -11.62 -3.99 -5.05
N TYR A 11 -10.89 -5.11 -5.09
CA TYR A 11 -9.44 -5.11 -5.14
C TYR A 11 -8.89 -6.11 -6.15
N GLU A 12 -7.92 -5.66 -6.94
CA GLU A 12 -7.00 -6.52 -7.68
C GLU A 12 -5.82 -6.87 -6.78
N ILE A 13 -5.68 -8.15 -6.44
CA ILE A 13 -4.63 -8.61 -5.52
C ILE A 13 -3.46 -9.18 -6.33
N PHE A 14 -2.27 -8.65 -6.09
CA PHE A 14 -1.03 -9.20 -6.63
C PHE A 14 -0.16 -9.71 -5.48
N ASP A 15 0.07 -11.02 -5.46
CA ASP A 15 0.87 -11.70 -4.45
C ASP A 15 2.26 -12.01 -5.01
N TRP A 16 3.28 -11.41 -4.40
CA TRP A 16 4.67 -11.65 -4.75
C TRP A 16 5.39 -12.43 -3.64
N ARG A 17 5.99 -13.56 -4.03
CA ARG A 17 6.78 -14.45 -3.13
C ARG A 17 5.98 -14.99 -1.94
N ASN A 18 4.73 -15.37 -2.17
CA ASN A 18 3.84 -15.99 -1.17
C ASN A 18 3.54 -15.06 0.02
N ALA A 19 3.50 -13.75 -0.22
CA ALA A 19 3.25 -12.75 0.80
C ALA A 19 1.91 -12.99 1.50
N SER A 20 0.85 -13.37 0.77
CA SER A 20 -0.45 -13.65 1.42
C SER A 20 -0.42 -14.88 2.30
N ALA A 21 0.37 -15.89 1.97
CA ALA A 21 0.52 -17.10 2.78
C ALA A 21 1.30 -16.81 4.07
N ILE A 22 2.41 -16.06 3.98
CA ILE A 22 3.18 -15.63 5.16
C ILE A 22 2.31 -14.76 6.06
N LEU A 23 1.63 -13.76 5.49
CA LEU A 23 0.76 -12.85 6.23
C LEU A 23 -0.37 -13.63 6.95
N GLN A 24 -1.03 -14.58 6.30
CA GLN A 24 -2.13 -15.34 6.91
C GLN A 24 -1.67 -16.39 7.92
N ALA A 25 -0.53 -17.05 7.67
CA ALA A 25 -0.07 -18.14 8.53
C ALA A 25 0.77 -17.65 9.73
N VAL A 26 1.61 -16.63 9.53
CA VAL A 26 2.56 -16.13 10.53
C VAL A 26 2.03 -14.88 11.23
N HIS A 27 1.26 -14.04 10.54
CA HIS A 27 0.73 -12.78 11.06
C HIS A 27 -0.81 -12.70 10.95
N PRO A 28 -1.56 -13.72 11.42
CA PRO A 28 -3.00 -13.83 11.17
C PRO A 28 -3.80 -12.62 11.68
N GLN A 29 -3.39 -12.00 12.80
CA GLN A 29 -4.08 -10.81 13.31
C GLN A 29 -3.91 -9.61 12.37
N GLN A 30 -2.71 -9.39 11.84
CA GLN A 30 -2.44 -8.34 10.86
C GLN A 30 -3.22 -8.60 9.56
N ALA A 31 -3.31 -9.85 9.13
CA ALA A 31 -4.10 -10.24 7.97
C ALA A 31 -5.59 -9.87 8.16
N VAL A 32 -6.15 -10.20 9.33
CA VAL A 32 -7.54 -9.86 9.70
C VAL A 32 -7.73 -8.34 9.77
N ASP A 33 -6.81 -7.62 10.41
CA ASP A 33 -6.88 -6.15 10.50
C ASP A 33 -6.95 -5.51 9.11
N ILE A 34 -6.06 -5.93 8.20
CA ILE A 34 -6.00 -5.43 6.81
C ILE A 34 -7.28 -5.78 6.07
N ALA A 35 -7.72 -7.04 6.10
CA ALA A 35 -8.92 -7.47 5.40
C ALA A 35 -10.18 -6.73 5.89
N ASP A 36 -10.29 -6.51 7.21
CA ASP A 36 -11.40 -5.76 7.81
C ASP A 36 -11.43 -4.30 7.39
N VAL A 37 -10.28 -3.61 7.42
CA VAL A 37 -10.18 -2.19 7.05
C VAL A 37 -10.48 -2.03 5.56
N LEU A 38 -9.86 -2.85 4.71
CA LEU A 38 -10.06 -2.79 3.26
C LEU A 38 -11.48 -3.22 2.87
N GLY A 39 -12.08 -4.21 3.55
CA GLY A 39 -13.46 -4.65 3.28
C GLY A 39 -14.49 -3.54 3.51
N ARG A 40 -14.28 -2.70 4.53
CA ARG A 40 -15.14 -1.55 4.89
C ARG A 40 -14.88 -0.32 4.04
N PHE A 41 -13.77 -0.27 3.30
CA PHE A 41 -13.44 0.87 2.47
C PHE A 41 -14.38 0.95 1.26
N THR A 42 -14.71 2.19 0.92
CA THR A 42 -15.46 2.58 -0.28
C THR A 42 -14.83 3.84 -0.83
N LEU A 43 -14.51 3.84 -2.12
CA LEU A 43 -14.02 5.00 -2.84
C LEU A 43 -15.21 5.89 -3.24
N LYS A 44 -15.56 6.82 -2.38
CA LYS A 44 -16.64 7.78 -2.64
C LYS A 44 -16.25 8.81 -3.71
N HIS A 45 -17.20 9.23 -4.53
CA HIS A 45 -16.98 10.32 -5.49
C HIS A 45 -16.51 11.61 -4.78
N SER A 46 -17.12 11.95 -3.65
CA SER A 46 -16.72 13.10 -2.82
C SER A 46 -15.24 13.05 -2.38
N ALA A 47 -14.69 11.86 -2.12
CA ALA A 47 -13.28 11.67 -1.76
C ALA A 47 -12.32 11.91 -2.93
N LEU A 48 -12.79 11.75 -4.18
CA LEU A 48 -12.03 12.06 -5.40
C LEU A 48 -12.06 13.55 -5.77
N ALA A 49 -13.00 14.31 -5.20
CA ALA A 49 -13.23 15.70 -5.53
C ALA A 49 -12.26 16.68 -4.85
N VAL A 50 -11.69 16.28 -3.71
CA VAL A 50 -10.76 17.09 -2.94
C VAL A 50 -9.39 17.07 -3.62
N GLY A 51 -9.03 18.15 -4.32
CA GLY A 51 -7.69 18.35 -4.85
C GLY A 51 -6.71 18.82 -3.78
N GLY A 52 -5.43 18.49 -3.96
CA GLY A 52 -4.23 19.14 -3.39
C GLY A 52 -4.28 19.61 -1.92
N GLY A 53 -3.56 18.91 -1.04
CA GLY A 53 -3.38 19.24 0.38
C GLY A 53 -2.60 18.12 1.09
N ASN A 54 -2.68 18.03 2.42
CA ASN A 54 -2.16 16.92 3.24
C ASN A 54 -2.63 15.52 2.74
N LYS A 55 -2.19 14.45 3.44
CA LYS A 55 -2.53 13.03 3.21
C LYS A 55 -4.01 12.85 2.78
N SER A 56 -4.22 12.11 1.67
CA SER A 56 -5.53 11.97 1.03
C SER A 56 -6.60 11.39 1.97
N GLN A 57 -7.89 11.64 1.74
CA GLN A 57 -8.97 11.03 2.54
C GLN A 57 -8.93 9.50 2.50
N ILE A 58 -8.42 8.94 1.40
CA ILE A 58 -8.28 7.50 1.17
C ILE A 58 -7.18 6.93 2.04
N SER A 59 -5.99 7.54 2.00
CA SER A 59 -4.88 7.22 2.89
C SER A 59 -5.29 7.36 4.35
N LYS A 60 -5.91 8.49 4.72
CA LYS A 60 -6.38 8.74 6.08
C LYS A 60 -7.38 7.70 6.58
N PHE A 61 -8.31 7.25 5.74
CA PHE A 61 -9.26 6.20 6.13
C PHE A 61 -8.53 4.90 6.50
N ILE A 62 -7.60 4.48 5.64
CA ILE A 62 -6.86 3.23 5.84
C ILE A 62 -5.97 3.35 7.08
N ASP A 63 -5.20 4.44 7.18
CA ASP A 63 -4.31 4.70 8.32
C ASP A 63 -5.09 4.69 9.64
N THR A 64 -6.15 5.50 9.75
CA THR A 64 -6.92 5.60 10.99
C THR A 64 -7.61 4.28 11.34
N GLY A 65 -8.08 3.53 10.34
CA GLY A 65 -8.62 2.19 10.53
C GLY A 65 -7.60 1.20 11.09
N LEU A 66 -6.36 1.26 10.63
CA LEU A 66 -5.26 0.44 11.12
C LEU A 66 -4.74 0.93 12.48
N TYR A 67 -4.62 2.23 12.69
CA TYR A 67 -4.21 2.82 13.97
C TYR A 67 -5.18 2.48 15.10
N ALA A 68 -6.49 2.46 14.82
CA ALA A 68 -7.50 1.97 15.77
C ALA A 68 -7.32 0.48 16.15
N ARG A 69 -6.50 -0.27 15.40
CA ARG A 69 -6.12 -1.66 15.64
C ARG A 69 -4.68 -1.79 16.15
N GLY A 70 -4.05 -0.70 16.57
CA GLY A 70 -2.70 -0.70 17.14
C GLY A 70 -1.56 -0.75 16.13
N TRP A 71 -1.83 -0.46 14.85
CA TRP A 71 -0.77 -0.13 13.90
C TRP A 71 -0.23 1.27 14.19
N VAL A 72 1.01 1.54 13.83
CA VAL A 72 1.64 2.85 14.04
C VAL A 72 2.44 3.28 12.81
N GLU A 73 2.46 4.58 12.54
CA GLU A 73 3.50 5.14 11.66
C GLU A 73 4.86 4.96 12.35
N LYS A 74 5.87 4.51 11.61
CA LYS A 74 7.17 4.20 12.21
C LYS A 74 8.34 4.54 11.30
N ALA A 75 9.20 5.42 11.77
CA ALA A 75 10.57 5.57 11.29
C ALA A 75 11.48 4.53 11.95
N PHE A 76 12.36 3.92 11.18
CA PHE A 76 13.36 2.98 11.70
C PHE A 76 14.74 3.63 11.64
N ASP A 77 15.34 3.84 12.81
CA ASP A 77 16.74 4.27 12.89
C ASP A 77 17.65 3.06 12.60
N THR A 78 18.20 3.02 11.38
CA THR A 78 19.05 1.92 10.92
C THR A 78 20.47 2.39 10.63
N LYS A 79 21.45 1.57 11.03
CA LYS A 79 22.88 1.81 10.79
C LYS A 79 23.61 0.51 10.53
N PHE A 80 24.67 0.59 9.73
CA PHE A 80 25.62 -0.50 9.53
C PHE A 80 26.90 -0.20 10.31
N VAL A 81 27.55 -1.24 10.82
CA VAL A 81 28.84 -1.11 11.50
C VAL A 81 29.87 -1.90 10.71
N VAL A 82 30.90 -1.23 10.21
CA VAL A 82 32.02 -1.84 9.47
C VAL A 82 33.31 -1.50 10.22
N ASP A 83 34.01 -2.53 10.72
CA ASP A 83 35.23 -2.38 11.51
C ASP A 83 35.11 -1.37 12.67
N GLY A 84 33.93 -1.33 13.30
CA GLY A 84 33.62 -0.42 14.42
C GLY A 84 33.19 0.99 14.00
N VAL A 85 33.17 1.31 12.71
CA VAL A 85 32.67 2.59 12.19
C VAL A 85 31.19 2.47 11.85
N GLU A 86 30.38 3.36 12.42
CA GLU A 86 28.94 3.42 12.16
C GLU A 86 28.62 4.25 10.90
N TYR A 87 27.78 3.68 10.04
CA TYR A 87 27.27 4.32 8.83
C TYR A 87 25.75 4.36 8.90
N PRO A 88 25.13 5.56 8.98
CA PRO A 88 23.70 5.69 8.92
C PRO A 88 23.15 5.10 7.62
N SER A 89 22.05 4.36 7.71
CA SER A 89 21.26 3.91 6.58
C SER A 89 19.90 4.59 6.66
N PRO A 90 19.69 5.70 5.93
CA PRO A 90 18.42 6.40 6.00
C PRO A 90 17.28 5.52 5.48
N THR A 91 16.23 5.38 6.29
CA THR A 91 14.93 4.85 5.86
C THR A 91 13.92 5.99 5.79
N HIS A 92 12.80 5.76 5.11
CA HIS A 92 11.62 6.60 5.30
C HIS A 92 10.64 5.94 6.28
N SER A 93 9.81 6.75 6.92
CA SER A 93 8.75 6.27 7.80
C SER A 93 7.77 5.40 7.02
N VAL A 94 7.49 4.21 7.52
CA VAL A 94 6.41 3.37 6.99
C VAL A 94 5.08 3.87 7.56
N ASP A 95 4.07 4.03 6.69
CA ASP A 95 2.75 4.54 7.06
C ASP A 95 2.10 3.76 8.21
N CYS A 96 2.14 2.42 8.13
CA CYS A 96 1.52 1.52 9.09
C CYS A 96 2.41 0.30 9.37
N VAL A 97 2.86 0.14 10.61
CA VAL A 97 3.61 -1.02 11.09
C VAL A 97 2.91 -1.68 12.27
N LYS A 98 2.81 -3.02 12.26
CA LYS A 98 2.39 -3.81 13.42
C LYS A 98 3.08 -5.17 13.43
N GLY A 99 3.89 -5.44 14.46
CA GLY A 99 4.77 -6.60 14.45
C GLY A 99 5.77 -6.51 13.29
N SER A 100 5.97 -7.62 12.58
CA SER A 100 6.86 -7.71 11.41
C SER A 100 6.16 -7.45 10.07
N VAL A 101 5.06 -6.67 10.06
CA VAL A 101 4.35 -6.31 8.83
C VAL A 101 4.41 -4.80 8.64
N ALA A 102 4.84 -4.37 7.46
CA ALA A 102 4.89 -2.98 7.02
C ALA A 102 3.87 -2.75 5.90
N LEU A 103 3.08 -1.69 5.98
CA LEU A 103 2.06 -1.33 5.00
C LEU A 103 2.22 0.14 4.60
N GLU A 104 2.21 0.38 3.28
CA GLU A 104 2.25 1.71 2.67
C GLU A 104 0.95 1.97 1.88
N VAL A 105 0.41 3.19 2.00
CA VAL A 105 -0.78 3.62 1.24
C VAL A 105 -0.38 4.64 0.18
N GLU A 106 -0.13 4.13 -1.02
CA GLU A 106 0.33 4.93 -2.14
C GLU A 106 -0.83 5.35 -3.04
N TRP A 107 -1.31 6.59 -2.86
CA TRP A 107 -2.46 7.13 -3.57
C TRP A 107 -2.14 8.37 -4.39
N ASN A 108 -2.00 8.18 -5.70
CA ASN A 108 -1.94 9.25 -6.69
C ASN A 108 -0.69 10.16 -6.60
N ASN A 109 0.37 9.70 -5.95
CA ASN A 109 1.67 10.35 -5.90
C ASN A 109 2.39 10.26 -7.25
N LYS A 110 3.28 11.19 -7.55
CA LYS A 110 4.20 11.12 -8.71
C LYS A 110 5.52 10.49 -8.26
N ASP A 111 6.25 9.85 -9.17
CA ASP A 111 7.55 9.20 -8.90
C ASP A 111 8.49 10.07 -8.03
N PRO A 112 9.34 9.48 -7.16
CA PRO A 112 9.77 8.07 -7.13
C PRO A 112 9.22 7.22 -5.96
N PHE A 113 7.94 7.36 -5.57
CA PHE A 113 7.41 6.78 -4.33
C PHE A 113 7.49 5.24 -4.28
N PHE A 114 7.07 4.53 -5.34
CA PHE A 114 7.19 3.06 -5.34
C PHE A 114 8.64 2.55 -5.22
N ASP A 115 9.61 3.24 -5.82
CA ASP A 115 11.02 2.81 -5.70
C ASP A 115 11.51 2.99 -4.26
N ARG A 116 11.10 4.08 -3.62
CA ARG A 116 11.40 4.37 -2.21
C ARG A 116 10.78 3.29 -1.30
N ASP A 117 9.49 2.99 -1.48
CA ASP A 117 8.74 2.04 -0.65
C ASP A 117 9.26 0.62 -0.79
N LEU A 118 9.48 0.17 -2.03
CA LEU A 118 10.02 -1.16 -2.30
C LEU A 118 11.45 -1.31 -1.78
N ASN A 119 12.30 -0.28 -1.94
CA ASN A 119 13.66 -0.32 -1.40
C ASN A 119 13.66 -0.32 0.14
N ASN A 120 12.73 0.38 0.78
CA ASN A 120 12.59 0.36 2.23
C ASN A 120 12.13 -1.02 2.73
N PHE A 121 11.14 -1.63 2.06
CA PHE A 121 10.74 -3.01 2.36
C PHE A 121 11.90 -3.99 2.21
N ARG A 122 12.68 -3.86 1.12
CA ARG A 122 13.89 -4.67 0.92
C ARG A 122 14.85 -4.53 2.09
N LEU A 123 15.20 -3.30 2.48
CA LEU A 123 16.13 -3.04 3.57
C LEU A 123 15.61 -3.57 4.91
N LEU A 124 14.37 -3.27 5.27
CA LEU A 124 13.77 -3.72 6.53
C LEU A 124 13.66 -5.26 6.58
N TYR A 125 13.40 -5.91 5.45
CA TYR A 125 13.39 -7.37 5.36
C TYR A 125 14.80 -7.96 5.52
N ASP A 126 15.81 -7.41 4.83
CA ASP A 126 17.20 -7.86 4.94
C ASP A 126 17.75 -7.68 6.37
N LEU A 127 17.27 -6.65 7.09
CA LEU A 127 17.55 -6.41 8.51
C LEU A 127 16.70 -7.24 9.48
N ARG A 128 15.81 -8.11 8.98
CA ARG A 128 14.90 -8.97 9.76
C ARG A 128 13.91 -8.20 10.64
N ILE A 129 13.56 -6.99 10.22
CA ILE A 129 12.60 -6.12 10.90
C ILE A 129 11.17 -6.43 10.44
N ILE A 130 11.00 -6.75 9.16
CA ILE A 130 9.70 -7.15 8.59
C ILE A 130 9.83 -8.48 7.85
N ASP A 131 8.73 -9.22 7.81
CA ASP A 131 8.59 -10.47 7.06
C ASP A 131 7.80 -10.25 5.76
N VAL A 132 6.90 -9.25 5.74
CA VAL A 132 6.04 -8.92 4.59
C VAL A 132 5.84 -7.41 4.46
N GLY A 133 6.01 -6.91 3.24
CA GLY A 133 5.55 -5.57 2.83
C GLY A 133 4.16 -5.62 2.20
N VAL A 134 3.32 -4.64 2.47
CA VAL A 134 1.97 -4.50 1.90
C VAL A 134 1.85 -3.13 1.23
N ILE A 135 1.32 -3.09 0.02
CA ILE A 135 1.03 -1.83 -0.68
C ILE A 135 -0.45 -1.76 -0.98
N VAL A 136 -1.11 -0.70 -0.52
CA VAL A 136 -2.45 -0.36 -0.98
C VAL A 136 -2.31 0.79 -1.97
N THR A 137 -2.75 0.58 -3.21
CA THR A 137 -2.65 1.59 -4.26
C THR A 137 -3.84 1.52 -5.21
N ARG A 138 -3.83 2.31 -6.27
CA ARG A 138 -4.85 2.29 -7.31
C ARG A 138 -4.60 1.15 -8.30
N ALA A 139 -5.62 0.34 -8.60
CA ALA A 139 -5.59 -0.56 -9.73
C ALA A 139 -5.62 0.22 -11.06
N THR A 140 -4.91 -0.24 -12.07
CA THR A 140 -4.99 0.35 -13.42
C THR A 140 -6.41 0.27 -13.99
N SER A 141 -7.20 -0.77 -13.67
CA SER A 141 -8.60 -0.87 -14.09
C SER A 141 -9.49 0.26 -13.56
N LEU A 142 -9.18 0.83 -12.39
CA LEU A 142 -9.92 1.98 -11.84
C LEU A 142 -9.88 3.20 -12.75
N GLU A 143 -8.88 3.29 -13.64
CA GLU A 143 -8.78 4.38 -14.62
C GLU A 143 -10.05 4.52 -15.47
N GLN A 144 -10.73 3.42 -15.81
CA GLN A 144 -11.99 3.46 -16.57
C GLN A 144 -13.10 4.22 -15.83
N VAL A 145 -13.25 3.96 -14.53
CA VAL A 145 -14.20 4.69 -13.67
C VAL A 145 -13.81 6.16 -13.60
N LEU A 146 -12.52 6.45 -13.36
CA LEU A 146 -12.03 7.83 -13.27
C LEU A 146 -12.20 8.60 -14.59
N TYR A 147 -12.09 7.94 -15.75
CA TYR A 147 -12.42 8.53 -17.04
C TYR A 147 -13.91 8.86 -17.14
N SER A 148 -14.79 7.92 -16.77
CA SER A 148 -16.24 8.09 -16.86
C SER A 148 -16.78 9.26 -16.05
N ILE A 149 -16.08 9.63 -14.95
CA ILE A 149 -16.46 10.75 -14.08
C ILE A 149 -15.63 12.03 -14.32
N GLY A 150 -14.82 12.07 -15.38
CA GLY A 150 -14.04 13.26 -15.77
C GLY A 150 -12.83 13.57 -14.87
N ARG A 151 -12.27 12.57 -14.19
CA ARG A 151 -11.15 12.71 -13.24
C ARG A 151 -9.80 12.16 -13.72
N ALA A 152 -9.78 11.28 -14.72
CA ALA A 152 -8.54 10.64 -15.19
C ALA A 152 -7.55 11.60 -15.87
N THR A 153 -8.03 12.59 -16.63
CA THR A 153 -7.16 13.50 -17.42
C THR A 153 -6.55 14.65 -16.62
N THR A 154 -6.99 14.87 -15.39
CA THR A 154 -6.55 15.99 -14.54
C THR A 154 -5.57 15.52 -13.48
N THR A 155 -6.08 14.87 -12.44
CA THR A 155 -5.34 14.57 -11.21
C THR A 155 -4.84 13.14 -11.19
N TYR A 156 -5.52 12.21 -11.85
CA TYR A 156 -5.29 10.75 -11.75
C TYR A 156 -4.66 10.11 -12.99
N GLY A 157 -3.94 10.90 -13.78
CA GLY A 157 -3.36 10.45 -15.04
C GLY A 157 -2.24 9.41 -14.88
N LYS A 158 -1.80 8.87 -16.01
CA LYS A 158 -0.76 7.81 -16.13
C LYS A 158 0.58 8.08 -15.44
N ALA A 159 0.88 9.34 -15.11
CA ALA A 159 2.12 9.70 -14.43
C ALA A 159 2.13 9.33 -12.93
N THR A 160 0.95 9.10 -12.35
CA THR A 160 0.77 8.86 -10.90
C THR A 160 0.84 7.38 -10.53
N THR A 161 0.89 7.07 -9.24
CA THR A 161 0.92 5.68 -8.73
C THR A 161 -0.31 4.87 -9.17
N HIS A 162 -0.05 3.72 -9.78
CA HIS A 162 -1.03 2.67 -10.09
C HIS A 162 -0.33 1.34 -10.36
N THR A 163 -1.08 0.23 -10.33
CA THR A 163 -0.53 -1.12 -10.41
C THR A 163 0.33 -1.39 -11.66
N ALA A 164 -0.04 -0.91 -12.85
CA ALA A 164 0.79 -1.08 -14.05
C ALA A 164 2.17 -0.40 -13.99
N LYS A 165 2.38 0.60 -13.11
CA LYS A 165 3.73 1.16 -12.83
C LYS A 165 4.47 0.39 -11.74
N LEU A 166 3.72 -0.17 -10.78
CA LEU A 166 4.28 -0.90 -9.65
C LEU A 166 4.80 -2.29 -10.04
N PHE A 167 4.02 -3.05 -10.82
CA PHE A 167 4.36 -4.45 -11.11
C PHE A 167 5.71 -4.62 -11.82
N PRO A 168 6.07 -3.81 -12.83
CA PRO A 168 7.40 -3.92 -13.44
C PRO A 168 8.54 -3.64 -12.45
N LYS A 169 8.32 -2.82 -11.43
CA LYS A 169 9.33 -2.53 -10.39
C LYS A 169 9.50 -3.69 -9.43
N ILE A 170 8.41 -4.34 -9.02
CA ILE A 170 8.46 -5.56 -8.19
C ILE A 170 9.16 -6.68 -8.97
N GLN A 171 8.72 -6.93 -10.21
CA GLN A 171 9.30 -7.96 -11.09
C GLN A 171 10.76 -7.67 -11.44
N GLY A 172 11.11 -6.40 -11.60
CA GLY A 172 12.48 -5.93 -11.81
C GLY A 172 13.38 -5.98 -10.57
N GLY A 173 12.87 -6.46 -9.43
CA GLY A 173 13.66 -6.69 -8.22
C GLY A 173 13.67 -5.53 -7.22
N GLY A 174 12.78 -4.53 -7.35
CA GLY A 174 12.73 -3.38 -6.44
C GLY A 174 12.55 -3.74 -4.96
N ALA A 175 11.80 -4.80 -4.66
CA ALA A 175 11.63 -5.33 -3.30
C ALA A 175 12.75 -6.28 -2.86
N GLY A 176 13.70 -6.60 -3.75
CA GLY A 176 14.74 -7.61 -3.52
C GLY A 176 14.19 -8.94 -2.99
N GLY A 177 14.60 -9.27 -1.76
CA GLY A 177 14.21 -10.46 -1.01
C GLY A 177 12.74 -10.49 -0.55
N CYS A 178 12.18 -9.31 -0.28
CA CYS A 178 10.98 -9.14 0.52
C CYS A 178 9.71 -9.66 -0.17
N PRO A 179 8.89 -10.50 0.50
CA PRO A 179 7.52 -10.79 0.09
C PRO A 179 6.66 -9.52 0.09
N VAL A 180 5.93 -9.28 -1.01
CA VAL A 180 5.08 -8.10 -1.16
C VAL A 180 3.66 -8.50 -1.54
N LEU A 181 2.67 -8.01 -0.80
CA LEU A 181 1.26 -8.14 -1.15
C LEU A 181 0.70 -6.79 -1.58
N VAL A 182 0.15 -6.71 -2.79
CA VAL A 182 -0.41 -5.47 -3.33
C VAL A 182 -1.93 -5.59 -3.41
N PHE A 183 -2.62 -4.58 -2.89
CA PHE A 183 -4.04 -4.36 -3.04
C PHE A 183 -4.29 -3.16 -3.95
N GLY A 184 -4.61 -3.42 -5.22
CA GLY A 184 -5.04 -2.39 -6.16
C GLY A 184 -6.53 -2.11 -6.00
N ILE A 185 -6.91 -0.93 -5.50
CA ILE A 185 -8.31 -0.47 -5.42
C ILE A 185 -8.88 -0.40 -6.84
N ALA A 186 -9.91 -1.21 -7.11
CA ALA A 186 -10.51 -1.39 -8.43
C ALA A 186 -11.89 -0.72 -8.54
N GLY A 187 -12.52 -0.84 -9.71
CA GLY A 187 -13.78 -0.16 -10.05
C GLY A 187 -14.92 -0.43 -9.07
N ASP A 188 -15.07 -1.66 -8.59
CA ASP A 188 -16.18 -2.04 -7.69
C ASP A 188 -16.06 -1.43 -6.29
N ALA A 189 -14.92 -0.85 -5.94
CA ALA A 189 -14.78 -0.07 -4.71
C ALA A 189 -15.45 1.31 -4.83
N TYR A 190 -15.73 1.80 -6.05
CA TYR A 190 -16.28 3.12 -6.29
C TYR A 190 -17.78 3.19 -5.99
N VAL A 191 -18.19 4.27 -5.31
CA VAL A 191 -19.59 4.63 -5.10
C VAL A 191 -19.79 6.09 -5.46
N ASP A 192 -20.79 6.34 -6.32
CA ASP A 192 -21.22 7.69 -6.66
C ASP A 192 -22.17 8.24 -5.59
N ASP A 193 -21.63 9.05 -4.67
CA ASP A 193 -22.36 9.63 -3.54
C ASP A 193 -22.86 11.05 -3.82
N ARG A 194 -22.90 11.49 -5.08
CA ARG A 194 -23.39 12.85 -5.44
C ARG A 194 -24.89 13.04 -5.23
N ASN A 195 -25.65 11.95 -5.17
CA ASN A 195 -27.11 11.95 -5.02
C ASN A 195 -27.58 11.39 -3.65
N ASN A 196 -26.65 11.15 -2.71
CA ASN A 196 -26.92 10.64 -1.37
C ASN A 196 -26.78 11.72 -0.30
#